data_AF-A0A2A2HGH4-F1
#
_entry.id   AF-A0A2A2HGH4-F1
#
_cell.length_a   1.000
_cell.length_b   1.000
_cell.length_c   1.000
_cell.angle_alpha   90.00
_cell.angle_beta   90.00
_cell.angle_gamma   90.00
#
_symmetry.space_group_name_H-M   'P 1'
#
loop_
_entity.id
_entity.type
_entity.pdbx_description
1 polymer ?
#
loop_
_entity_poly.entity_id
_entity_poly.type
_entity_poly.pdbx_seq_one_letter_code
_entity_poly.pdbx_strand_id
1 'polypeptide(L)'
;MKQHAYCVLDITTTEICDYLFDGILACDEDRFGAIMRTQTPCIISCGALDMVNFGRPTTIPDKYKDRHFYHHNSQVTLMRTTAEENYQMGVWIAHKLNQCQGDVTFIIPTGGFSALDIEDGVFWSPQANQAFIDEFKSNYQTTANRKLIITPYHINSAEFGHQVIELHQELMN
;
A
#
# COMPACT_ATOMS: atom_id res chain seq x y z
N MET A 1 12.85 24.68 9.29
CA MET A 1 13.23 23.37 8.71
C MET A 1 13.35 23.54 7.20
N LYS A 2 14.40 23.02 6.57
CA LYS A 2 14.54 23.06 5.11
C LYS A 2 13.64 21.98 4.52
N GLN A 3 12.65 22.36 3.71
CA GLN A 3 11.82 21.44 2.94
C GLN A 3 12.64 20.94 1.75
N HIS A 4 12.98 19.65 1.71
CA HIS A 4 13.82 19.06 0.66
C HIS A 4 13.01 18.31 -0.42
N ALA A 5 11.71 18.09 -0.20
CA ALA A 5 10.80 17.46 -1.15
C ALA A 5 9.55 18.33 -1.33
N TYR A 6 9.20 18.61 -2.59
CA TYR A 6 8.04 19.41 -2.98
C TYR A 6 6.75 18.59 -3.08
N CYS A 7 6.88 17.29 -3.34
CA CYS A 7 5.78 16.32 -3.40
C CYS A 7 6.33 14.91 -3.14
N VAL A 8 5.48 13.99 -2.66
CA VAL A 8 5.81 12.57 -2.47
C VAL A 8 4.89 11.70 -3.33
N LEU A 9 5.47 10.80 -4.13
CA LEU A 9 4.76 9.73 -4.82
C LEU A 9 5.06 8.41 -4.12
N ASP A 10 4.21 8.05 -3.16
CA ASP A 10 4.37 6.85 -2.34
C ASP A 10 3.56 5.69 -2.90
N ILE A 11 4.05 5.15 -4.02
CA ILE A 11 3.32 4.14 -4.80
C ILE A 11 3.37 2.76 -4.14
N THR A 12 4.41 2.47 -3.37
CA THR A 12 4.66 1.16 -2.75
C THR A 12 4.68 1.30 -1.24
N THR A 13 3.60 0.87 -0.60
CA THR A 13 3.40 0.97 0.86
C THR A 13 3.57 -0.37 1.58
N THR A 14 4.18 -1.37 0.92
CA THR A 14 4.43 -2.74 1.40
C THR A 14 5.09 -2.84 2.79
N GLU A 15 5.87 -1.83 3.20
CA GLU A 15 6.50 -1.80 4.53
C GLU A 15 5.46 -1.89 5.68
N ILE A 16 4.20 -1.57 5.41
CA ILE A 16 3.07 -1.68 6.34
C ILE A 16 2.65 -3.13 6.55
N CYS A 17 2.73 -3.97 5.50
CA CYS A 17 2.49 -5.41 5.62
C CYS A 17 3.49 -6.01 6.61
N ASP A 18 4.76 -5.67 6.44
CA ASP A 18 5.83 -6.14 7.29
C ASP A 18 5.69 -5.63 8.73
N TYR A 19 5.31 -4.37 8.93
CA TYR A 19 5.07 -3.82 10.25
C TYR A 19 3.93 -4.52 11.01
N LEU A 20 2.82 -4.82 10.33
CA LEU A 20 1.66 -5.44 10.98
C LEU A 20 1.79 -6.96 11.15
N PHE A 21 2.61 -7.63 10.32
CA PHE A 21 2.63 -9.10 10.21
C PHE A 21 4.04 -9.71 10.33
N ASP A 22 4.91 -9.06 11.11
CA ASP A 22 6.26 -9.52 11.50
C ASP A 22 7.26 -9.69 10.34
N GLY A 23 7.07 -8.95 9.24
CA GLY A 23 8.01 -8.94 8.13
C GLY A 23 9.33 -8.24 8.48
N ILE A 24 10.36 -8.47 7.66
CA ILE A 24 11.73 -8.02 7.94
C ILE A 24 12.08 -6.66 7.32
N LEU A 25 11.23 -6.14 6.43
CA LEU A 25 11.35 -4.82 5.79
C LEU A 25 10.25 -3.87 6.30
N ALA A 26 9.94 -3.98 7.59
CA ALA A 26 8.90 -3.19 8.25
C ALA A 26 9.25 -1.70 8.32
N CYS A 27 8.23 -0.86 8.13
CA CYS A 27 8.28 0.52 8.61
C CYS A 27 8.14 0.54 10.14
N ASP A 28 8.07 1.74 10.71
CA ASP A 28 7.73 1.93 12.11
C ASP A 28 6.32 2.55 12.26
N GLU A 29 5.93 2.81 13.51
CA GLU A 29 4.66 3.45 13.84
C GLU A 29 4.52 4.86 13.25
N ASP A 30 5.63 5.55 12.96
CA ASP A 30 5.67 6.90 12.38
C ASP A 30 5.55 6.88 10.85
N ARG A 31 5.23 5.75 10.21
CA ARG A 31 4.93 5.72 8.76
C ARG A 31 3.82 6.74 8.44
N PHE A 32 4.09 7.55 7.41
CA PHE A 32 3.36 8.77 7.00
C PHE A 32 3.51 10.00 7.94
N GLY A 33 4.15 9.88 9.11
CA GLY A 33 4.28 10.95 10.09
C GLY A 33 5.03 12.17 9.58
N ALA A 34 6.03 11.98 8.70
CA ALA A 34 6.70 13.10 8.03
C ALA A 34 5.71 13.91 7.18
N ILE A 35 4.90 13.24 6.34
CA ILE A 35 3.85 13.86 5.52
C ILE A 35 2.84 14.60 6.41
N MET A 36 2.42 13.99 7.52
CA MET A 36 1.51 14.63 8.49
C MET A 36 2.09 15.94 9.05
N ARG A 37 3.36 15.91 9.48
CA ARG A 37 4.02 17.06 10.14
C ARG A 37 4.36 18.19 9.17
N THR A 38 4.78 17.87 7.95
CA THR A 38 5.21 18.86 6.96
C THR A 38 4.09 19.31 6.04
N GLN A 39 2.97 18.58 6.01
CA GLN A 39 1.87 18.78 5.07
C GLN A 39 2.36 18.75 3.61
N THR A 40 3.45 18.02 3.33
CA THR A 40 3.98 17.89 1.97
C THR A 40 2.92 17.22 1.11
N PRO A 41 2.56 17.81 -0.05
CA PRO A 41 1.61 17.19 -0.96
C PRO A 41 2.03 15.77 -1.33
N CYS A 42 1.09 14.84 -1.37
CA CYS A 42 1.42 13.45 -1.70
C CYS A 42 0.33 12.70 -2.46
N ILE A 43 0.79 11.79 -3.32
CA ILE A 43 -0.04 10.76 -3.95
C ILE A 43 0.45 9.41 -3.41
N ILE A 44 -0.47 8.64 -2.84
CA ILE A 44 -0.18 7.38 -2.15
C ILE A 44 -1.00 6.25 -2.78
N SER A 45 -0.43 5.04 -2.90
CA SER A 45 -1.10 3.87 -3.47
C SER A 45 -0.87 2.59 -2.64
N CYS A 46 -1.45 1.49 -3.10
CA CYS A 46 -1.48 0.17 -2.46
C CYS A 46 -0.35 -0.78 -2.90
N GLY A 47 0.74 -0.26 -3.47
CA GLY A 47 1.74 -1.10 -4.12
C GLY A 47 2.37 -2.11 -3.16
N ALA A 48 2.34 -3.37 -3.60
CA ALA A 48 2.80 -4.54 -2.88
C ALA A 48 2.15 -4.74 -1.49
N LEU A 49 0.92 -4.24 -1.29
CA LEU A 49 0.13 -4.56 -0.08
C LEU A 49 -0.42 -6.01 -0.07
N ASP A 50 -0.01 -6.83 -1.03
CA ASP A 50 -0.32 -8.25 -1.13
C ASP A 50 0.74 -9.16 -0.52
N MET A 51 1.86 -8.63 -0.01
CA MET A 51 3.00 -9.43 0.41
C MET A 51 3.67 -8.95 1.70
N VAL A 52 4.05 -9.91 2.55
CA VAL A 52 4.95 -9.71 3.70
C VAL A 52 6.31 -10.29 3.35
N ASN A 53 7.39 -9.55 3.62
CA ASN A 53 8.75 -9.99 3.32
C ASN A 53 9.33 -10.78 4.49
N PHE A 54 9.79 -12.00 4.21
CA PHE A 54 10.60 -12.79 5.12
C PHE A 54 11.97 -13.11 4.50
N GLY A 55 12.87 -13.55 5.36
CA GLY A 55 14.15 -14.10 4.95
C GLY A 55 14.04 -15.50 4.35
N ARG A 56 14.95 -16.38 4.76
CA ARG A 56 14.91 -17.79 4.32
C ARG A 56 13.66 -18.48 4.87
N PRO A 57 13.14 -19.52 4.21
CA PRO A 57 11.96 -20.24 4.71
C PRO A 57 12.09 -20.74 6.15
N THR A 58 13.30 -21.12 6.57
CA THR A 58 13.58 -21.59 7.93
C THR A 58 13.54 -20.49 9.00
N THR A 59 13.47 -19.22 8.63
CA THR A 59 13.37 -18.09 9.57
C THR A 59 11.93 -17.60 9.75
N ILE A 60 10.98 -18.17 9.01
CA ILE A 60 9.58 -17.77 9.08
C ILE A 60 8.98 -18.27 10.39
N PRO A 61 8.30 -17.42 11.20
CA PRO A 61 7.66 -17.84 12.43
C PRO A 61 6.65 -18.98 12.23
N ASP A 62 6.63 -19.95 13.16
CA ASP A 62 5.77 -21.15 13.06
C ASP A 62 4.28 -20.84 12.88
N LYS A 63 3.80 -19.69 13.40
CA LYS A 63 2.41 -19.25 13.22
C LYS A 63 2.03 -18.99 11.76
N TYR A 64 3.01 -18.82 10.88
CA TYR A 64 2.81 -18.61 9.44
C TYR A 64 3.11 -19.85 8.60
N LYS A 65 3.46 -21.01 9.17
CA LYS A 65 3.90 -22.19 8.41
C LYS A 65 2.93 -22.68 7.33
N ASP A 66 1.62 -22.48 7.53
CA ASP A 66 0.55 -22.94 6.63
C ASP A 66 0.09 -21.84 5.66
N ARG A 67 0.90 -20.78 5.50
CA ARG A 67 0.61 -19.65 4.61
C ARG A 67 1.08 -19.90 3.19
N HIS A 68 0.58 -19.08 2.27
CA HIS A 68 0.96 -19.14 0.87
C HIS A 68 2.25 -18.35 0.64
N PHE A 69 3.31 -19.03 0.20
CA PHE A 69 4.64 -18.46 0.03
C PHE A 69 5.09 -18.47 -1.43
N TYR A 70 5.85 -17.44 -1.80
CA TYR A 70 6.60 -17.37 -3.05
C TYR A 70 8.09 -17.18 -2.77
N HIS A 71 8.91 -18.09 -3.28
CA HIS A 71 10.36 -18.02 -3.13
C HIS A 71 10.94 -17.08 -4.19
N HIS A 72 11.12 -15.81 -3.84
CA HIS A 72 11.63 -14.81 -4.76
C HIS A 72 13.11 -15.05 -5.09
N ASN A 73 13.92 -15.38 -4.08
CA ASN A 73 15.29 -15.84 -4.26
C ASN A 73 15.74 -16.68 -3.03
N SER A 74 17.02 -17.09 -2.99
CA SER A 74 17.56 -17.93 -1.91
C SER A 74 17.59 -17.25 -0.53
N GLN A 75 17.38 -15.94 -0.47
CA GLN A 75 17.41 -15.14 0.75
C GLN A 75 16.06 -14.52 1.11
N VAL A 76 15.13 -14.40 0.15
CA VAL A 76 13.85 -13.69 0.32
C VAL A 76 12.68 -14.61 -0.02
N THR A 77 11.77 -14.73 0.94
CA THR A 77 10.50 -15.44 0.79
C THR A 77 9.37 -14.44 1.01
N LEU A 78 8.45 -14.36 0.06
CA LEU A 78 7.27 -13.51 0.16
C LEU A 78 6.12 -14.36 0.70
N MET A 79 5.36 -13.82 1.65
CA MET A 79 4.13 -14.44 2.16
C MET A 79 2.92 -13.64 1.67
N ARG A 80 1.96 -14.29 1.00
CA ARG A 80 0.73 -13.63 0.56
C ARG A 80 -0.12 -13.25 1.77
N THR A 81 -0.47 -11.96 1.88
CA THR A 81 -1.42 -11.46 2.86
C THR A 81 -2.83 -12.01 2.62
N THR A 82 -3.59 -12.23 3.69
CA THR A 82 -4.99 -12.69 3.64
C THR A 82 -5.99 -11.54 3.53
N ALA A 83 -7.27 -11.86 3.35
CA ALA A 83 -8.36 -10.88 3.41
C ALA A 83 -8.49 -10.21 4.78
N GLU A 84 -8.30 -10.94 5.87
CA GLU A 84 -8.31 -10.39 7.24
C GLU A 84 -7.14 -9.41 7.46
N GLU A 85 -5.95 -9.74 6.96
CA GLU A 85 -4.80 -8.86 7.04
C GLU A 85 -4.98 -7.61 6.16
N ASN A 86 -5.65 -7.74 5.01
CA ASN A 86 -6.01 -6.63 4.14
C ASN A 86 -7.08 -5.73 4.74
N TYR A 87 -8.06 -6.30 5.45
CA TYR A 87 -9.00 -5.56 6.30
C TYR A 87 -8.23 -4.68 7.30
N GLN A 88 -7.29 -5.28 8.05
CA GLN A 88 -6.51 -4.57 9.07
C GLN A 88 -5.66 -3.45 8.46
N MET A 89 -5.04 -3.69 7.29
CA MET A 89 -4.30 -2.67 6.56
C MET A 89 -5.20 -1.53 6.08
N GLY A 90 -6.38 -1.84 5.52
CA GLY A 90 -7.34 -0.83 5.06
C GLY A 90 -7.73 0.13 6.18
N VAL A 91 -8.08 -0.40 7.36
CA VAL A 91 -8.40 0.37 8.57
C VAL A 91 -7.19 1.19 9.03
N TRP A 92 -6.02 0.57 9.15
CA TRP A 92 -4.82 1.20 9.69
C TRP A 92 -4.35 2.38 8.83
N ILE A 93 -4.26 2.18 7.50
CA ILE A 93 -3.81 3.23 6.56
C ILE A 93 -4.83 4.37 6.53
N ALA A 94 -6.13 4.06 6.45
CA ALA A 94 -7.17 5.10 6.46
C ALA A 94 -7.08 5.98 7.72
N HIS A 95 -6.93 5.38 8.90
CA HIS A 95 -6.79 6.13 10.16
C HIS A 95 -5.52 6.98 10.25
N LYS A 96 -4.39 6.50 9.73
CA LYS A 96 -3.16 7.31 9.66
C LYS A 96 -3.34 8.50 8.72
N LEU A 97 -3.89 8.29 7.53
CA LEU A 97 -4.06 9.35 6.54
C LEU A 97 -5.16 10.35 6.90
N ASN A 98 -6.15 9.96 7.71
CA ASN A 98 -7.14 10.90 8.25
C ASN A 98 -6.53 11.99 9.14
N GLN A 99 -5.31 11.77 9.66
CA GLN A 99 -4.58 12.76 10.47
C GLN A 99 -3.83 13.77 9.60
N CYS A 100 -3.59 13.47 8.31
CA CYS A 100 -2.97 14.40 7.38
C CYS A 100 -3.92 15.56 7.05
N GLN A 101 -3.41 16.79 7.18
CA GLN A 101 -4.16 18.02 6.87
C GLN A 101 -3.72 18.69 5.55
N GLY A 102 -2.59 18.26 4.98
CA GLY A 102 -2.12 18.73 3.67
C GLY A 102 -2.84 18.05 2.52
N ASP A 103 -2.39 18.33 1.29
CA ASP A 103 -2.99 17.76 0.09
C ASP A 103 -2.56 16.29 -0.10
N VAL A 104 -3.50 15.38 0.09
CA VAL A 104 -3.30 13.93 0.03
C VAL A 104 -4.27 13.31 -0.96
N THR A 105 -3.76 12.67 -2.00
CA THR A 105 -4.56 11.83 -2.88
C THR A 105 -4.18 10.37 -2.65
N PHE A 106 -5.13 9.56 -2.20
CA PHE A 106 -4.96 8.11 -2.17
C PHE A 106 -5.59 7.51 -3.42
N ILE A 107 -4.83 6.74 -4.19
CA ILE A 107 -5.30 6.08 -5.40
C ILE A 107 -5.26 4.56 -5.23
N ILE A 108 -6.38 3.90 -5.52
CA ILE A 108 -6.53 2.44 -5.42
C ILE A 108 -6.63 1.84 -6.83
N PRO A 109 -5.61 1.05 -7.26
CA PRO A 109 -5.66 0.29 -8.51
C PRO A 109 -6.41 -1.03 -8.31
N THR A 110 -7.67 -1.10 -8.74
CA THR A 110 -8.49 -2.32 -8.55
C THR A 110 -8.09 -3.47 -9.45
N GLY A 111 -7.20 -3.24 -10.43
CA GLY A 111 -6.68 -4.29 -11.30
C GLY A 111 -5.64 -5.19 -10.62
N GLY A 112 -5.05 -4.79 -9.50
CA GLY A 112 -4.03 -5.56 -8.78
C GLY A 112 -2.96 -4.69 -8.15
N PHE A 113 -2.40 -5.15 -7.02
CA PHE A 113 -1.46 -4.38 -6.18
C PHE A 113 0.02 -4.69 -6.44
N SER A 114 0.34 -5.74 -7.18
CA SER A 114 1.72 -6.10 -7.53
C SER A 114 1.77 -6.92 -8.81
N ALA A 115 2.98 -7.20 -9.32
CA ALA A 115 3.14 -8.11 -10.45
C ALA A 115 2.71 -9.56 -10.15
N LEU A 116 2.58 -9.94 -8.87
CA LEU A 116 2.15 -11.27 -8.44
C LEU A 116 0.64 -11.34 -8.20
N ASP A 117 0.00 -10.20 -7.93
CA ASP A 117 -1.43 -10.03 -7.71
C ASP A 117 -2.12 -9.53 -8.98
N ILE A 118 -2.16 -10.42 -9.97
CA ILE A 118 -2.83 -10.27 -11.26
C ILE A 118 -3.62 -11.54 -11.54
N GLU A 119 -4.64 -11.51 -12.40
CA GLU A 119 -5.38 -12.72 -12.79
C GLU A 119 -4.44 -13.87 -13.18
N ASP A 120 -4.70 -15.07 -12.66
CA ASP A 120 -3.87 -16.27 -12.75
C ASP A 120 -2.45 -16.18 -12.13
N GLY A 121 -2.11 -15.04 -11.52
CA GLY A 121 -0.87 -14.80 -10.79
C GLY A 121 -0.81 -15.58 -9.46
N VAL A 122 0.42 -15.80 -8.98
CA VAL A 122 0.66 -16.62 -7.77
C VAL A 122 0.02 -16.02 -6.51
N PHE A 123 -0.07 -14.69 -6.42
CA PHE A 123 -0.68 -13.98 -5.29
C PHE A 123 -2.07 -13.43 -5.65
N TRP A 124 -2.68 -13.87 -6.75
CA TRP A 124 -4.02 -13.42 -7.14
C TRP A 124 -5.03 -13.69 -6.02
N SER A 125 -5.59 -12.63 -5.46
CA SER A 125 -6.68 -12.75 -4.48
C SER A 125 -7.61 -11.55 -4.57
N PRO A 126 -8.64 -11.61 -5.44
CA PRO A 126 -9.62 -10.53 -5.54
C PRO A 126 -10.36 -10.31 -4.22
N GLN A 127 -10.51 -11.36 -3.41
CA GLN A 127 -11.13 -11.31 -2.09
C GLN A 127 -10.28 -10.48 -1.10
N ALA A 128 -8.96 -10.64 -1.11
CA ALA A 128 -8.08 -9.86 -0.24
C ALA A 128 -8.06 -8.39 -0.67
N ASN A 129 -7.97 -8.13 -1.96
CA ASN A 129 -7.99 -6.77 -2.50
C ASN A 129 -9.33 -6.08 -2.18
N GLN A 130 -10.45 -6.78 -2.35
CA GLN A 130 -11.77 -6.25 -2.02
C GLN A 130 -11.90 -5.92 -0.53
N ALA A 131 -11.38 -6.78 0.37
CA ALA A 131 -11.37 -6.51 1.80
C ALA A 131 -10.58 -5.23 2.15
N PHE A 132 -9.42 -5.00 1.53
CA PHE A 132 -8.69 -3.73 1.68
C PHE A 132 -9.54 -2.54 1.19
N ILE A 133 -10.10 -2.65 -0.01
CA ILE A 133 -10.83 -1.56 -0.66
C ILE A 133 -12.04 -1.13 0.16
N ASP A 134 -12.85 -2.09 0.62
CA ASP A 134 -14.07 -1.81 1.36
C ASP A 134 -13.78 -1.16 2.70
N GLU A 135 -12.78 -1.67 3.42
CA GLU A 135 -12.41 -1.12 4.73
C GLU A 135 -11.72 0.22 4.62
N PHE A 136 -10.82 0.39 3.65
CA PHE A 136 -10.20 1.68 3.40
C PHE A 136 -11.27 2.72 3.10
N LYS A 137 -12.22 2.43 2.19
CA LYS A 137 -13.32 3.34 1.84
C LYS A 137 -14.22 3.67 3.01
N SER A 138 -14.51 2.69 3.87
CA SER A 138 -15.42 2.87 5.01
C SER A 138 -14.80 3.74 6.12
N ASN A 139 -13.48 3.74 6.24
CA ASN A 139 -12.76 4.45 7.31
C ASN A 139 -12.06 5.73 6.82
N TYR A 140 -11.84 5.90 5.52
CA TYR A 140 -11.16 7.07 4.96
C TYR A 140 -12.11 8.25 4.79
N GLN A 141 -11.76 9.37 5.41
CA GLN A 141 -12.56 10.59 5.38
C GLN A 141 -12.07 11.51 4.26
N THR A 142 -12.86 11.68 3.21
CA THR A 142 -12.52 12.64 2.15
C THR A 142 -12.77 14.08 2.59
N THR A 143 -11.94 14.99 2.10
CA THR A 143 -12.07 16.44 2.31
C THR A 143 -11.71 17.16 1.00
N ALA A 144 -11.73 18.50 1.00
CA ALA A 144 -11.26 19.28 -0.15
C ALA A 144 -9.80 18.96 -0.52
N ASN A 145 -8.95 18.71 0.50
CA ASN A 145 -7.52 18.48 0.35
C ASN A 145 -7.16 17.00 0.44
N ARG A 146 -8.10 16.13 0.83
CA ARG A 146 -7.86 14.70 1.00
C ARG A 146 -8.81 13.89 0.12
N LYS A 147 -8.29 13.37 -0.99
CA LYS A 147 -9.06 12.71 -2.05
C LYS A 147 -8.82 11.21 -2.03
N LEU A 148 -9.84 10.46 -2.46
CA LEU A 148 -9.76 9.04 -2.76
C LEU A 148 -10.13 8.83 -4.22
N ILE A 149 -9.28 8.14 -4.97
CA ILE A 149 -9.49 7.80 -6.36
C ILE A 149 -9.47 6.28 -6.48
N ILE A 150 -10.50 5.73 -7.12
CA ILE A 150 -10.57 4.32 -7.45
C ILE A 150 -10.40 4.21 -8.97
N THR A 151 -9.44 3.41 -9.41
CA THR A 151 -9.14 3.25 -10.84
C THR A 151 -9.17 1.78 -11.24
N PRO A 152 -9.71 1.44 -12.43
CA PRO A 152 -9.79 0.06 -12.88
C PRO A 152 -8.43 -0.54 -13.25
N TYR A 153 -7.38 0.28 -13.31
CA TYR A 153 -6.07 -0.13 -13.76
C TYR A 153 -5.36 -1.03 -12.74
N HIS A 154 -4.48 -1.89 -13.27
CA HIS A 154 -3.50 -2.62 -12.48
C HIS A 154 -2.34 -1.68 -12.15
N ILE A 155 -1.71 -1.79 -10.97
CA ILE A 155 -0.65 -0.86 -10.54
C ILE A 155 0.53 -0.75 -11.54
N ASN A 156 0.84 -1.83 -12.23
CA ASN A 156 1.91 -1.89 -13.24
C ASN A 156 1.47 -1.51 -14.66
N SER A 157 0.22 -1.10 -14.87
CA SER A 157 -0.25 -0.70 -16.19
C SER A 157 0.25 0.70 -16.57
N ALA A 158 0.42 0.96 -17.86
CA ALA A 158 0.85 2.27 -18.34
C ALA A 158 -0.18 3.36 -18.00
N GLU A 159 -1.47 2.99 -18.04
CA GLU A 159 -2.60 3.85 -17.70
C GLU A 159 -2.57 4.28 -16.23
N PHE A 160 -2.23 3.37 -15.30
CA PHE A 160 -2.03 3.74 -13.89
C PHE A 160 -0.87 4.73 -13.75
N GLY A 161 0.25 4.48 -14.42
CA GLY A 161 1.41 5.39 -14.42
C GLY A 161 1.06 6.78 -14.95
N HIS A 162 0.35 6.86 -16.08
CA HIS A 162 -0.12 8.13 -16.64
C HIS A 162 -1.07 8.86 -15.68
N GLN A 163 -2.03 8.15 -15.07
CA GLN A 163 -2.96 8.75 -14.13
C GLN A 163 -2.26 9.31 -12.89
N VAL A 164 -1.23 8.64 -12.36
CA VAL A 164 -0.42 9.17 -11.26
C VAL A 164 0.29 10.47 -11.67
N ILE A 165 0.81 10.55 -12.90
CA ILE A 165 1.47 11.75 -13.42
C ILE A 165 0.47 12.90 -13.59
N GLU A 166 -0.72 12.64 -14.12
CA GLU A 166 -1.80 13.62 -14.26
C GLU A 166 -2.18 14.20 -12.89
N LEU A 167 -2.42 13.33 -11.90
CA LEU A 167 -2.73 13.74 -10.54
C LEU A 167 -1.59 14.55 -9.90
N HIS A 168 -0.34 14.18 -10.17
CA HIS A 168 0.81 14.92 -9.69
C HIS A 168 0.84 16.33 -10.30
N GLN A 169 0.59 16.46 -11.60
CA GLN A 169 0.53 17.76 -12.26
C GLN A 169 -0.62 18.63 -11.72
N GLU A 170 -1.79 18.04 -11.49
CA GLU A 170 -2.93 18.74 -10.85
C GLU A 170 -2.60 19.21 -9.43
N LEU A 171 -1.85 18.42 -8.67
CA LEU A 171 -1.48 18.74 -7.29
C LEU A 171 -0.43 19.87 -7.20
N MET A 172 0.40 20.02 -8.23
CA MET A 172 1.49 20.99 -8.27
C MET A 172 1.10 22.34 -8.89
N ASN A 173 -0.12 22.46 -9.42
CA ASN A 173 -0.68 23.68 -10.04
C ASN A 173 -1.54 24.47 -9.04
#